data_AF-A0A524CWU6-F1
#
_entry.id   AF-A0A524CWU6-F1
#
_cell.length_a   1.000
_cell.length_b   1.000
_cell.length_c   1.000
_cell.angle_alpha   90.00
_cell.angle_beta   90.00
_cell.angle_gamma   90.00
#
_symmetry.space_group_name_H-M   'P 1'
#
loop_
_entity.id
_entity.type
_entity.pdbx_description
1 polymer ?
#
loop_
_entity_poly.entity_id
_entity_poly.type
_entity_poly.pdbx_seq_one_letter_code
_entity_poly.pdbx_strand_id
1 'polypeptide(L)'
;MYEERCPNTGLPPLECGCLDCIPSYHRFKFMGLETDCNSIEDIIAAIQAQIEYFESLKDEGYTIGGAIADDYMEVYPPKREGYYWGRCKNCGYHLELPIGEQQPSQCKHCGGAE
;
A
#
# COMPACT_ATOMS: atom_id res chain seq x y z
N MET A 1 -25.44 8.99 10.97
CA MET A 1 -25.18 8.83 9.53
C MET A 1 -24.93 7.36 9.31
N TYR A 2 -25.68 6.69 8.44
CA TYR A 2 -25.38 5.30 8.10
C TYR A 2 -24.01 5.31 7.43
N GLU A 3 -23.02 4.73 8.10
CA GLU A 3 -21.71 4.51 7.51
C GLU A 3 -21.90 3.64 6.28
N GLU A 4 -21.72 4.24 5.10
CA GLU A 4 -21.80 3.51 3.84
C GLU A 4 -20.79 2.37 3.89
N ARG A 5 -21.29 1.14 3.75
CA ARG A 5 -20.46 -0.05 3.65
C ARG A 5 -19.52 0.11 2.45
N CYS A 6 -18.30 -0.39 2.56
CA CYS A 6 -17.33 -0.35 1.49
C CYS A 6 -17.90 -1.04 0.24
N PRO A 7 -17.85 -0.41 -0.96
CA PRO A 7 -18.37 -1.01 -2.18
C PRO A 7 -17.60 -2.26 -2.61
N ASN A 8 -16.32 -2.39 -2.21
CA ASN A 8 -15.47 -3.51 -2.61
C ASN A 8 -15.69 -4.76 -1.75
N THR A 9 -15.99 -4.59 -0.46
CA THR A 9 -16.02 -5.69 0.52
C THR A 9 -17.35 -5.83 1.25
N GLY A 10 -18.23 -4.84 1.18
CA GLY A 10 -19.47 -4.76 1.95
C GLY A 10 -19.26 -4.55 3.45
N LEU A 11 -18.03 -4.35 3.93
CA LEU A 11 -17.71 -4.15 5.35
C LEU A 11 -17.87 -2.68 5.78
N PRO A 12 -18.11 -2.41 7.08
CA PRO A 12 -17.98 -1.06 7.63
C PRO A 12 -16.58 -0.48 7.36
N PRO A 13 -16.43 0.85 7.17
CA PRO A 13 -15.14 1.47 6.87
C PRO A 13 -14.02 1.12 7.86
N LEU A 14 -14.34 1.07 9.16
CA LEU A 14 -13.38 0.74 10.22
C LEU A 14 -12.90 -0.73 10.21
N GLU A 15 -13.65 -1.62 9.56
CA GLU A 15 -13.32 -3.05 9.43
C GLU A 15 -12.72 -3.38 8.05
N CYS A 16 -12.73 -2.43 7.11
CA CYS A 16 -12.34 -2.66 5.73
C CYS A 16 -10.85 -2.39 5.52
N GLY A 17 -10.06 -3.42 5.21
CA GLY A 17 -8.64 -3.29 4.85
C GLY A 17 -8.36 -3.01 3.37
N CYS A 18 -9.34 -2.49 2.61
CA CYS A 18 -9.14 -2.22 1.18
C CYS A 18 -8.41 -0.88 1.01
N LEU A 19 -7.61 -0.75 -0.04
CA LEU A 19 -6.79 0.44 -0.27
C LEU A 19 -7.60 1.68 -0.68
N ASP A 20 -8.88 1.51 -1.06
CA ASP A 20 -9.80 2.63 -1.25
C ASP A 20 -10.32 3.20 0.09
N CYS A 21 -10.49 2.35 1.12
CA CYS A 21 -10.89 2.77 2.47
C CYS A 21 -9.69 3.18 3.33
N ILE A 22 -8.56 2.49 3.16
CA ILE A 22 -7.32 2.71 3.92
C ILE A 22 -6.14 2.78 2.93
N PRO A 23 -5.86 3.97 2.37
CA PRO A 23 -4.78 4.16 1.41
C PRO A 23 -3.40 3.76 1.95
N SER A 24 -2.47 3.49 1.03
CA SER A 24 -1.07 3.25 1.36
C SER A 24 -0.31 4.56 1.41
N TYR A 25 0.34 4.81 2.54
CA TYR A 25 1.13 6.00 2.78
C TYR A 25 2.60 5.65 2.62
N HIS A 26 3.27 6.34 1.70
CA HIS A 26 4.72 6.33 1.62
C HIS A 26 5.26 7.53 2.41
N ARG A 27 6.16 7.29 3.38
CA ARG A 27 6.72 8.34 4.24
C ARG A 27 8.18 8.59 3.90
N PHE A 28 8.57 9.87 3.78
CA PHE A 28 9.94 10.24 3.40
C PHE A 28 10.80 10.69 4.59
N LYS A 29 10.16 11.25 5.63
CA LYS A 29 10.82 11.97 6.72
C LYS A 29 11.73 11.11 7.60
N PHE A 30 11.61 9.79 7.52
CA PHE A 30 12.36 8.85 8.35
C PHE A 30 13.41 8.05 7.58
N MET A 31 13.69 8.39 6.32
CA MET A 31 14.59 7.61 5.47
C MET A 31 15.93 7.31 6.15
N GLY A 32 16.62 8.31 6.69
CA GLY A 32 17.90 8.10 7.38
C GLY A 32 17.83 7.32 8.70
N LEU A 33 16.64 7.24 9.33
CA LEU A 33 16.42 6.46 10.56
C LEU A 33 16.00 5.02 10.26
N GLU A 34 15.26 4.79 9.17
CA GLU A 34 14.78 3.47 8.77
C GLU A 34 15.89 2.62 8.11
N THR A 35 16.87 3.25 7.47
CA THR A 35 17.98 2.56 6.78
C THR A 35 19.30 2.52 7.57
N ASP A 36 19.31 2.95 8.84
CA ASP A 36 20.50 2.98 9.72
C ASP A 36 21.74 3.60 9.03
N CYS A 37 21.54 4.76 8.38
CA CYS A 37 22.60 5.42 7.62
C CYS A 37 23.66 5.98 8.58
N ASN A 38 24.92 5.57 8.40
CA ASN A 38 26.06 6.02 9.19
C ASN A 38 27.02 6.93 8.39
N SER A 39 26.78 7.08 7.08
CA SER A 39 27.59 7.86 6.15
C SER A 39 26.73 8.57 5.09
N ILE A 40 27.34 9.47 4.32
CA ILE A 40 26.66 10.13 3.18
C ILE A 40 26.41 9.12 2.07
N GLU A 41 27.32 8.17 1.89
CA GLU A 41 27.18 7.07 0.94
C GLU A 41 25.95 6.20 1.25
N ASP A 42 25.67 5.92 2.53
CA ASP A 42 24.46 5.19 2.93
C ASP A 42 23.19 5.97 2.58
N ILE A 43 23.21 7.29 2.76
CA ILE A 43 22.07 8.16 2.39
C ILE A 43 21.86 8.11 0.88
N ILE A 44 22.93 8.21 0.08
CA ILE A 44 22.83 8.12 -1.39
C ILE A 44 22.25 6.76 -1.80
N ALA A 45 22.71 5.67 -1.21
CA ALA A 45 22.21 4.33 -1.50
C ALA A 45 20.72 4.18 -1.12
N ALA A 46 20.30 4.72 0.03
CA ALA A 46 18.90 4.72 0.45
C ALA A 46 18.01 5.50 -0.52
N ILE A 47 18.47 6.66 -0.99
CA ILE A 47 17.75 7.46 -2.00
C ILE A 47 17.64 6.68 -3.32
N GLN A 48 18.72 6.02 -3.77
CA GLN A 48 18.70 5.21 -4.99
C GLN A 48 17.70 4.05 -4.90
N ALA A 49 17.68 3.32 -3.79
CA ALA A 49 16.71 2.26 -3.55
C ALA A 49 15.26 2.77 -3.58
N GLN A 50 15.02 3.99 -3.07
CA GLN A 50 13.70 4.60 -3.15
C GLN A 50 13.32 5.01 -4.58
N ILE A 51 14.28 5.49 -5.37
CA ILE A 51 14.07 5.78 -6.80
C ILE A 51 13.67 4.48 -7.52
N GLU A 52 14.41 3.38 -7.31
CA GLU A 52 14.10 2.08 -7.90
C GLU A 52 12.70 1.59 -7.50
N TYR A 53 12.31 1.76 -6.24
CA TYR A 53 10.96 1.46 -5.77
C TYR A 53 9.90 2.31 -6.49
N PHE A 54 10.10 3.61 -6.67
CA PHE A 54 9.15 4.44 -7.41
C PHE A 54 9.11 4.11 -8.90
N GLU A 55 10.23 3.70 -9.48
CA GLU A 55 10.25 3.19 -10.85
C GLU A 55 9.42 1.90 -10.97
N SER A 56 9.53 0.98 -10.02
CA SER A 56 8.71 -0.24 -10.03
C SER A 56 7.22 0.07 -9.88
N LEU A 57 6.85 0.99 -8.98
CA LEU A 57 5.46 1.44 -8.83
C LEU A 57 4.90 2.06 -10.12
N LYS A 58 5.69 2.91 -10.78
CA LYS A 58 5.32 3.53 -12.06
C LYS A 58 5.10 2.46 -13.13
N ASP A 59 5.99 1.48 -13.23
CA ASP A 59 5.90 0.40 -14.22
C ASP A 59 4.72 -0.54 -13.94
N GLU A 60 4.36 -0.73 -12.67
CA GLU A 60 3.16 -1.46 -12.23
C GLU A 60 1.86 -0.66 -12.41
N GLY A 61 1.93 0.63 -12.76
CA GLY A 61 0.76 1.49 -13.01
C GLY A 61 0.14 2.08 -11.75
N TYR A 62 0.89 2.14 -10.65
CA TYR A 62 0.47 2.87 -9.47
C TYR A 62 0.42 4.38 -9.75
N THR A 63 -0.45 5.05 -9.01
CA THR A 63 -0.65 6.51 -9.12
C THR A 63 -0.50 7.15 -7.76
N ILE A 64 -0.03 8.39 -7.76
CA ILE A 64 -0.06 9.24 -6.56
C ILE A 64 -1.40 10.00 -6.61
N GLY A 65 -2.13 10.01 -5.50
CA GLY A 65 -3.43 10.67 -5.41
C GLY A 65 -3.71 11.17 -4.00
N GLY A 66 -4.90 11.76 -3.80
CA GLY A 66 -5.39 12.12 -2.46
C GLY A 66 -4.53 13.17 -1.75
N ALA A 67 -4.05 12.83 -0.55
CA ALA A 67 -3.25 13.73 0.28
C ALA A 67 -1.75 13.61 -0.01
N ILE A 68 -1.13 14.76 -0.31
CA ILE A 68 0.33 14.94 -0.31
C ILE A 68 0.65 15.90 0.82
N ALA A 69 1.52 15.48 1.73
CA ALA A 69 2.01 16.28 2.85
C ALA A 69 3.53 16.37 2.81
N ASP A 70 4.09 17.21 3.69
CA ASP A 70 5.55 17.43 3.75
C ASP A 70 6.34 16.14 4.03
N ASP A 71 5.74 15.15 4.68
CA ASP A 71 6.41 13.93 5.11
C ASP A 71 5.82 12.62 4.55
N TYR A 72 4.74 12.68 3.78
CA TYR A 72 4.14 11.51 3.16
C TYR A 72 3.37 11.80 1.87
N MET A 73 3.16 10.75 1.08
CA MET A 73 2.19 10.74 -0.01
C MET A 73 1.35 9.48 0.00
N GLU A 74 0.09 9.62 -0.43
CA GLU A 74 -0.78 8.48 -0.69
C GLU A 74 -0.49 7.88 -2.08
N VAL A 75 -0.31 6.57 -2.10
CA VAL A 75 -0.01 5.77 -3.29
C VAL A 75 -1.15 4.80 -3.52
N TYR A 76 -1.74 4.86 -4.72
CA TYR A 76 -2.88 4.06 -5.14
C TYR A 76 -2.48 3.04 -6.20
N PRO A 77 -2.89 1.78 -6.06
CA PRO A 77 -2.65 0.74 -7.07
C PRO A 77 -3.52 0.94 -8.33
N PRO A 78 -3.15 0.32 -9.46
CA PRO A 78 -3.93 0.38 -10.70
C PRO A 78 -5.31 -0.24 -10.53
N LYS A 79 -6.35 0.41 -11.04
CA LYS A 79 -7.72 -0.16 -11.01
C LYS A 79 -7.94 -1.16 -12.14
N ARG A 80 -8.60 -2.28 -11.84
CA ARG A 80 -9.04 -3.28 -12.82
C ARG A 80 -10.50 -3.61 -12.61
N GLU A 81 -11.22 -3.84 -13.70
CA GLU A 81 -12.65 -4.15 -13.64
C GLU A 81 -12.88 -5.50 -12.93
N GLY A 82 -13.79 -5.51 -11.95
CA GLY A 82 -14.12 -6.70 -11.16
C GLY A 82 -13.19 -6.99 -9.98
N TYR A 83 -12.12 -6.21 -9.81
CA TYR A 83 -11.13 -6.39 -8.75
C TYR A 83 -10.98 -5.13 -7.89
N TYR A 84 -10.48 -5.32 -6.68
CA TYR A 84 -10.03 -4.26 -5.79
C TYR A 84 -8.69 -4.62 -5.18
N TRP A 85 -7.98 -3.64 -4.63
CA TRP A 85 -6.75 -3.89 -3.91
C TRP A 85 -6.97 -3.86 -2.40
N GLY A 86 -6.50 -4.89 -1.70
CA GLY A 86 -6.51 -5.00 -0.26
C GLY A 86 -5.13 -5.30 0.31
N ARG A 87 -5.05 -5.38 1.64
CA ARG A 87 -3.84 -5.83 2.32
C ARG A 87 -4.06 -7.18 2.98
N CYS A 88 -3.08 -8.07 2.93
CA CYS A 88 -3.04 -9.24 3.80
C CYS A 88 -3.15 -8.79 5.26
N LYS A 89 -4.09 -9.35 6.03
CA LYS A 89 -4.34 -8.93 7.41
C LYS A 89 -3.16 -9.23 8.36
N ASN A 90 -2.28 -10.16 7.98
CA ASN A 90 -1.11 -10.53 8.78
C ASN A 90 0.15 -9.71 8.45
N CYS A 91 0.53 -9.63 7.16
CA CYS A 91 1.79 -8.98 6.78
C CYS A 91 1.63 -7.62 6.09
N GLY A 92 0.40 -7.17 5.81
CA GLY A 92 0.16 -5.89 5.14
C GLY A 92 0.46 -5.87 3.64
N TYR A 93 0.95 -6.97 3.05
CA TYR A 93 1.26 -7.06 1.62
C TYR A 93 0.04 -6.75 0.75
N HIS A 94 0.22 -5.97 -0.32
CA HIS A 94 -0.85 -5.60 -1.25
C HIS A 94 -1.29 -6.79 -2.11
N LEU A 95 -2.60 -7.01 -2.21
CA LEU A 95 -3.21 -8.10 -2.94
C LEU A 95 -4.30 -7.56 -3.85
N GLU A 96 -4.30 -8.00 -5.10
CA GLU A 96 -5.46 -7.84 -6.00
C GLU A 96 -6.47 -8.94 -5.67
N LEU A 97 -7.70 -8.55 -5.33
CA LEU A 97 -8.75 -9.43 -4.84
C LEU A 97 -10.05 -9.18 -5.64
N PRO A 98 -10.83 -10.23 -5.96
CA PRO A 98 -12.15 -10.05 -6.57
C PRO A 98 -13.09 -9.25 -5.67
N ILE A 99 -13.92 -8.38 -6.25
CA ILE A 99 -14.94 -7.65 -5.49
C ILE A 99 -15.89 -8.64 -4.78
N GLY A 100 -16.17 -8.37 -3.51
CA GLY A 100 -16.96 -9.24 -2.63
C GLY A 100 -16.15 -10.23 -1.80
N GLU A 101 -14.89 -10.48 -2.17
CA GLU A 101 -13.98 -11.27 -1.33
C GLU A 101 -13.38 -10.42 -0.21
N GLN A 102 -13.17 -11.01 0.97
CA GLN A 102 -12.52 -10.34 2.09
C GLN A 102 -11.00 -10.54 2.05
N GLN A 103 -10.24 -9.60 2.63
CA GLN A 103 -8.80 -9.78 2.71
C GLN A 103 -8.45 -11.03 3.52
N PRO A 104 -7.52 -11.86 3.02
CA PRO A 104 -7.15 -13.08 3.71
C PRO A 104 -6.32 -12.77 4.96
N SER A 105 -6.37 -13.69 5.93
CA SER A 105 -5.52 -13.64 7.11
C SER A 105 -4.07 -13.98 6.80
N GLN A 106 -3.79 -14.69 5.70
CA GLN A 106 -2.44 -15.02 5.25
C GLN A 106 -2.36 -14.92 3.73
N CYS A 107 -1.18 -14.61 3.20
CA CYS A 107 -0.91 -14.59 1.76
C CYS A 107 0.44 -15.27 1.48
N LYS A 108 0.77 -15.47 0.21
CA LYS A 108 2.02 -16.14 -0.21
C LYS A 108 3.28 -15.49 0.37
N HIS A 109 3.27 -14.17 0.59
CA HIS A 109 4.39 -13.44 1.21
C HIS A 109 4.60 -13.76 2.69
N CYS A 110 3.57 -14.21 3.40
CA CYS A 110 3.66 -14.53 4.83
C CYS A 110 3.27 -15.98 5.14
N GLY A 111 3.38 -16.88 4.16
CA GLY A 111 3.21 -18.33 4.36
C GLY A 111 1.80 -18.89 4.17
N GLY A 112 0.89 -18.15 3.54
CA GLY A 112 -0.42 -18.69 3.13
C GLY A 112 -0.30 -19.63 1.91
N ALA A 113 -1.08 -20.72 1.92
CA ALA A 113 -1.23 -21.62 0.76
C ALA A 113 -2.14 -20.99 -0.31
N GLU A 114 -1.92 -21.37 -1.58
CA GLU A 114 -2.64 -20.86 -2.76
C GLU A 114 -4.14 -21.11 -2.73
#